data_AF-A0A7C3CJU6-F1
#
_entry.id   AF-A0A7C3CJU6-F1
#
_cell.length_a   1.000
_cell.length_b   1.000
_cell.length_c   1.000
_cell.angle_alpha   90.00
_cell.angle_beta   90.00
_cell.angle_gamma   90.00
#
_symmetry.space_group_name_H-M   'P 1'
#
loop_
_entity.id
_entity.type
_entity.pdbx_description
1 polymer ?
#
loop_
_entity_poly.entity_id
_entity_poly.type
_entity_poly.pdbx_seq_one_letter_code
_entity_poly.pdbx_strand_id
1 'polypeptide(L)'
;MATQNTGQRRIVRPKAVKFITILVLASAIIAYWLMARAVQGIDLRLTPSSTVNKFLTDFPLLTPFLFFFELFSPSVLRHFIPIMLGGGAAWWVSTQLIEILYDLPDSASAARLLSRLQGGISGKPLVINRLNFATQQNEKELLRIGGPGYVVLGESDVAVTELNGRFERVLSSGRQKLRRFEKIVTVLDLREQERQRDAVTLVTKEGLALKTNLRINFHLQRRPNPAQPNNIYTFDDESVRKAAFATRVVPNGLLRWDAQPIHVVVTHLRRIIANKRLDELIDPNYVYEAAPHPEIQRVMQQDARDELADMGIYLVSAHITALEMSADMHEMLITYWKTFGEKAKALDERPQDPEFDAPEIER
;
A
#
# COMPACT_ATOMS: atom_id res chain seq x y z
N MET A 1 1.14 -36.62 -22.49
CA MET A 1 2.24 -36.13 -23.35
C MET A 1 2.06 -34.64 -23.56
N ALA A 2 2.97 -33.81 -23.04
CA ALA A 2 3.39 -32.51 -23.56
C ALA A 2 4.18 -31.79 -22.45
N THR A 3 5.49 -31.96 -22.54
CA THR A 3 6.54 -31.26 -21.78
C THR A 3 6.51 -29.75 -22.07
N GLN A 4 6.46 -28.91 -21.02
CA GLN A 4 6.94 -27.53 -21.12
C GLN A 4 8.00 -27.23 -20.08
N ASN A 5 9.22 -27.33 -20.61
CA ASN A 5 10.50 -26.91 -20.09
C ASN A 5 10.54 -25.37 -20.03
N THR A 6 10.38 -24.78 -18.84
CA THR A 6 10.62 -23.34 -18.64
C THR A 6 11.94 -23.16 -17.90
N GLY A 7 12.94 -22.76 -18.66
CA GLY A 7 14.32 -22.56 -18.24
C GLY A 7 14.42 -21.57 -17.07
N GLN A 8 14.70 -22.11 -15.89
CA GLN A 8 15.28 -21.35 -14.80
C GLN A 8 16.69 -20.90 -15.21
N ARG A 9 16.82 -19.64 -15.64
CA ARG A 9 18.12 -18.96 -15.62
C ARG A 9 18.55 -18.80 -14.17
N ARG A 10 19.30 -19.80 -13.68
CA ARG A 10 20.14 -19.69 -12.47
C ARG A 10 21.09 -18.52 -12.69
N ILE A 11 20.74 -17.35 -12.16
CA ILE A 11 21.72 -16.28 -11.95
C ILE A 11 22.62 -16.79 -10.83
N VAL A 12 23.73 -17.42 -11.21
CA VAL A 12 24.83 -17.77 -10.33
C VAL A 12 25.39 -16.44 -9.82
N ARG A 13 24.94 -16.01 -8.64
CA ARG A 13 25.55 -14.88 -7.95
C ARG A 13 27.02 -15.24 -7.66
N PRO A 14 27.96 -14.32 -7.90
CA PRO A 14 29.37 -14.61 -7.70
C PRO A 14 29.63 -14.82 -6.21
N LYS A 15 29.81 -16.09 -5.82
CA LYS A 15 30.37 -16.48 -4.51
C LYS A 15 31.75 -15.85 -4.27
N ALA A 16 32.40 -15.36 -5.33
CA ALA A 16 33.73 -14.78 -5.33
C ALA A 16 33.89 -13.58 -4.36
N VAL A 17 32.90 -12.70 -4.21
CA VAL A 17 33.09 -11.49 -3.37
C VAL A 17 33.17 -11.84 -1.87
N LYS A 18 32.38 -12.81 -1.40
CA LYS A 18 32.49 -13.31 -0.02
C LYS A 18 33.77 -14.13 0.19
N PHE A 19 34.22 -14.84 -0.85
CA PHE A 19 35.47 -15.59 -0.81
C PHE A 19 36.68 -14.67 -0.71
N ILE A 20 36.71 -13.57 -1.48
CA ILE A 20 37.82 -12.60 -1.46
C ILE A 20 37.91 -11.88 -0.11
N THR A 21 36.81 -11.44 0.49
CA THR A 21 36.89 -10.79 1.82
C THR A 21 37.32 -11.76 2.92
N ILE A 22 36.87 -13.01 2.88
CA ILE A 22 37.35 -14.06 3.80
C ILE A 22 38.83 -14.34 3.55
N LEU A 23 39.29 -14.36 2.30
CA LEU A 23 40.68 -14.63 1.94
C LEU A 23 41.60 -13.46 2.32
N VAL A 24 41.15 -12.21 2.21
CA VAL A 24 41.89 -11.02 2.68
C VAL A 24 41.93 -10.97 4.20
N LEU A 25 40.82 -11.30 4.90
CA LEU A 25 40.82 -11.36 6.36
C LEU A 25 41.72 -12.50 6.84
N ALA A 26 41.64 -13.67 6.19
CA ALA A 26 42.50 -14.81 6.48
C ALA A 26 43.97 -14.49 6.17
N SER A 27 44.27 -13.80 5.06
CA SER A 27 45.64 -13.41 4.74
C SER A 27 46.16 -12.34 5.70
N ALA A 28 45.33 -11.40 6.14
CA ALA A 28 45.69 -10.41 7.15
C ALA A 28 45.96 -11.09 8.50
N ILE A 29 45.14 -12.07 8.90
CA ILE A 29 45.37 -12.89 10.10
C ILE A 29 46.66 -13.70 9.97
N ILE A 30 46.92 -14.34 8.82
CA ILE A 30 48.13 -15.12 8.55
C ILE A 30 49.37 -14.23 8.51
N ALA A 31 49.31 -13.09 7.83
CA ALA A 31 50.40 -12.13 7.72
C ALA A 31 50.72 -11.51 9.08
N TYR A 32 49.69 -11.18 9.85
CA TYR A 32 49.83 -10.73 11.23
C TYR A 32 50.44 -11.82 12.13
N TRP A 33 50.04 -13.08 11.96
CA TRP A 33 50.64 -14.21 12.66
C TRP A 33 52.12 -14.42 12.28
N LEU A 34 52.46 -14.30 11.01
CA LEU A 34 53.84 -14.35 10.52
C LEU A 34 54.67 -13.20 11.09
N MET A 35 54.09 -11.99 11.14
CA MET A 35 54.73 -10.82 11.74
C MET A 35 54.92 -11.01 13.25
N ALA A 36 53.90 -11.47 13.98
CA ALA A 36 53.98 -11.74 15.42
C ALA A 36 55.04 -12.81 15.72
N ARG A 37 55.10 -13.88 14.92
CA ARG A 37 56.14 -14.90 15.00
C ARG A 37 57.53 -14.33 14.78
N ALA A 38 57.70 -13.51 13.73
CA ALA A 38 59.00 -12.94 13.36
C ALA A 38 59.51 -11.92 14.39
N VAL A 39 58.62 -11.08 14.94
CA VAL A 39 58.98 -9.99 15.85
C VAL A 39 59.18 -10.46 17.28
N GLN A 40 58.39 -11.43 17.74
CA GLN A 40 58.40 -11.84 19.15
C GLN A 40 59.18 -13.13 19.43
N GLY A 41 59.83 -13.71 18.40
CA GLY A 41 60.61 -14.93 18.56
C GLY A 41 59.80 -16.06 19.18
N ILE A 42 58.53 -16.19 18.78
CA ILE A 42 57.66 -17.29 19.25
C ILE A 42 58.21 -18.58 18.64
N ASP A 43 59.14 -19.21 19.34
CA ASP A 43 59.56 -20.56 19.06
C ASP A 43 58.40 -21.49 19.42
N LEU A 44 57.69 -21.96 18.39
CA LEU A 44 56.74 -23.09 18.47
C LEU A 44 57.42 -24.39 18.95
N ARG A 45 58.74 -24.34 19.19
CA ARG A 45 59.59 -25.40 19.77
C ARG A 45 59.83 -25.24 21.26
N LEU A 46 59.33 -24.19 21.90
CA LEU A 46 59.23 -24.16 23.36
C LEU A 46 58.18 -25.18 23.75
N THR A 47 58.71 -26.37 23.98
CA THR A 47 58.06 -27.60 24.45
C THR A 47 56.80 -27.29 25.23
N PRO A 48 55.65 -27.91 24.89
CA PRO A 48 54.50 -27.85 25.78
C PRO A 48 55.01 -28.24 27.17
N SER A 49 54.55 -27.54 28.22
CA SER A 49 55.03 -27.78 29.58
C SER A 49 55.10 -29.29 29.82
N SER A 50 56.14 -29.80 30.49
CA SER A 50 56.39 -31.25 30.58
C SER A 50 55.15 -32.07 30.97
N THR A 51 54.22 -31.46 31.70
CA THR A 51 52.88 -31.94 32.03
C THR A 51 51.99 -32.22 30.81
N VAL A 52 51.94 -31.32 29.83
CA VAL A 52 51.16 -31.47 28.59
C VAL A 52 51.77 -32.52 27.67
N ASN A 53 53.11 -32.62 27.61
CA ASN A 53 53.78 -33.68 26.85
C ASN A 53 53.49 -35.08 27.43
N LYS A 54 53.44 -35.22 28.76
CA LYS A 54 53.03 -36.48 29.40
C LYS A 54 51.55 -36.81 29.13
N PHE A 55 50.67 -35.83 29.20
CA PHE A 55 49.25 -36.03 28.90
C PHE A 55 49.03 -36.43 27.43
N LEU A 56 49.84 -35.88 26.51
CA LEU A 56 49.83 -36.17 25.08
C LEU A 56 50.23 -37.60 24.72
N THR A 57 51.26 -38.12 25.40
CA THR A 57 51.71 -39.49 25.20
C THR A 57 50.64 -40.49 25.64
N ASP A 58 49.82 -40.13 26.64
CA ASP A 58 48.77 -41.00 27.15
C ASP A 58 47.48 -40.95 26.30
N PHE A 59 47.26 -39.87 25.51
CA PHE A 59 46.04 -39.68 24.71
C PHE A 59 46.30 -39.12 23.30
N PRO A 60 46.87 -39.92 22.37
CA PRO A 60 47.25 -39.49 21.02
C PRO A 60 46.07 -39.14 20.08
N LEU A 61 44.83 -39.43 20.48
CA LEU A 61 43.63 -39.03 19.75
C LEU A 61 43.25 -37.56 19.99
N LEU A 62 43.82 -36.90 21.00
CA LEU A 62 43.52 -35.51 21.36
C LEU A 62 44.43 -34.48 20.70
N THR A 63 45.41 -34.90 19.90
CA THR A 63 46.35 -34.04 19.18
C THR A 63 45.69 -32.91 18.36
N PRO A 64 44.60 -33.14 17.59
CA PRO A 64 43.92 -32.04 16.90
C PRO A 64 43.20 -31.07 17.87
N PHE A 65 42.81 -31.50 19.07
CA PHE A 65 42.22 -30.62 20.08
C PHE A 65 43.24 -29.70 20.75
N LEU A 66 44.52 -30.10 20.83
CA LEU A 66 45.57 -29.25 21.37
C LEU A 66 45.86 -28.03 20.53
N PHE A 67 45.67 -28.12 19.22
CA PHE A 67 45.71 -26.94 18.36
C PHE A 67 44.65 -25.90 18.76
N PHE A 68 43.47 -26.35 19.19
CA PHE A 68 42.45 -25.46 19.75
C PHE A 68 42.88 -24.87 21.10
N PHE A 69 43.52 -25.65 21.99
CA PHE A 69 44.02 -25.11 23.25
C PHE A 69 45.18 -24.12 23.07
N GLU A 70 46.04 -24.33 22.07
CA GLU A 70 47.15 -23.43 21.77
C GLU A 70 46.67 -22.09 21.18
N LEU A 71 45.53 -22.07 20.48
CA LEU A 71 44.81 -20.85 20.10
C LEU A 71 44.37 -20.01 21.32
N PHE A 72 44.17 -20.63 22.48
CA PHE A 72 43.85 -19.95 23.74
C PHE A 72 45.09 -19.68 24.60
N SER A 73 46.31 -19.93 24.12
CA SER A 73 47.52 -19.60 24.87
C SER A 73 47.65 -18.08 25.06
N PRO A 74 48.18 -17.59 26.20
CA PRO A 74 48.30 -16.14 26.47
C PRO A 74 49.03 -15.36 25.36
N SER A 75 50.00 -16.00 24.70
CA SER A 75 50.77 -15.44 23.59
C SER A 75 49.96 -15.21 22.32
N VAL A 76 48.93 -16.02 22.08
CA VAL A 76 47.98 -15.84 20.96
C VAL A 76 46.87 -14.89 21.35
N LEU A 77 46.36 -15.05 22.58
CA LEU A 77 45.27 -14.26 23.12
C LEU A 77 45.59 -12.76 23.09
N ARG A 78 46.82 -12.33 23.43
CA ARG A 78 47.22 -10.90 23.40
C ARG A 78 47.06 -10.22 22.05
N HIS A 79 47.06 -10.99 20.97
CA HIS A 79 46.94 -10.51 19.60
C HIS A 79 45.50 -10.61 19.08
N PHE A 80 44.78 -11.65 19.48
CA PHE A 80 43.38 -11.85 19.14
C PHE A 80 42.47 -10.89 19.90
N ILE A 81 42.81 -10.54 21.14
CA ILE A 81 42.04 -9.62 21.99
C ILE A 81 41.83 -8.26 21.29
N PRO A 82 42.86 -7.53 20.81
CA PRO A 82 42.65 -6.27 20.12
C PRO A 82 41.78 -6.37 18.86
N ILE A 83 41.89 -7.45 18.08
CA ILE A 83 41.08 -7.66 16.87
C ILE A 83 39.62 -7.91 17.23
N MET A 84 39.36 -8.76 18.22
CA MET A 84 38.01 -9.06 18.69
C MET A 84 37.38 -7.84 19.37
N LEU A 85 38.13 -7.13 20.22
CA LEU A 85 37.67 -5.91 20.86
C LEU A 85 37.44 -4.80 19.83
N GLY A 86 38.34 -4.63 18.86
CA GLY A 86 38.20 -3.65 17.79
C GLY A 86 37.02 -3.95 16.87
N GLY A 87 36.84 -5.21 16.47
CA GLY A 87 35.70 -5.65 15.67
C GLY A 87 34.38 -5.53 16.44
N GLY A 88 34.36 -5.91 17.71
CA GLY A 88 33.21 -5.75 18.60
C GLY A 88 32.84 -4.27 18.81
N ALA A 89 33.83 -3.41 19.06
CA ALA A 89 33.64 -1.97 19.19
C ALA A 89 33.15 -1.35 17.88
N ALA A 90 33.74 -1.70 16.74
CA ALA A 90 33.29 -1.22 15.42
C ALA A 90 31.86 -1.64 15.11
N TRP A 91 31.49 -2.89 15.43
CA TRP A 91 30.11 -3.37 15.32
C TRP A 91 29.17 -2.55 16.21
N TRP A 92 29.52 -2.38 17.49
CA TRP A 92 28.73 -1.61 18.46
C TRP A 92 28.52 -0.15 18.03
N VAL A 93 29.59 0.54 17.64
CA VAL A 93 29.52 1.92 17.10
C VAL A 93 28.67 1.97 15.83
N SER A 94 28.81 1.00 14.93
CA SER A 94 28.00 0.93 13.71
C SER A 94 26.51 0.75 14.01
N THR A 95 26.17 -0.05 15.03
CA THR A 95 24.78 -0.23 15.45
C THR A 95 24.20 1.05 16.05
N GLN A 96 24.96 1.75 16.90
CA GLN A 96 24.54 3.05 17.45
C GLN A 96 24.38 4.11 16.36
N LEU A 97 25.30 4.14 15.39
CA LEU A 97 25.21 5.05 14.26
C LEU A 97 23.94 4.80 13.45
N ILE A 98 23.61 3.55 13.15
CA ILE A 98 22.38 3.19 12.41
C ILE A 98 21.12 3.51 13.22
N GLU A 99 21.16 3.28 14.52
CA GLU A 99 20.08 3.61 15.44
C GLU A 99 19.79 5.12 15.41
N ILE A 100 20.82 5.96 15.54
CA ILE A 100 20.71 7.42 15.51
C ILE A 100 20.32 7.93 14.12
N LEU A 101 20.98 7.43 13.06
CA LEU A 101 20.79 7.92 11.69
C LEU A 101 19.37 7.67 11.17
N TYR A 102 18.76 6.54 11.55
CA TYR A 102 17.42 6.15 11.11
C TYR A 102 16.35 6.23 12.21
N ASP A 103 16.71 6.74 13.38
CA ASP A 103 15.84 6.90 14.56
C ASP A 103 15.13 5.58 14.93
N LEU A 104 15.87 4.48 14.97
CA LEU A 104 15.29 3.16 15.28
C LEU A 104 14.90 3.05 16.76
N PRO A 105 13.81 2.32 17.09
CA PRO A 105 13.32 2.25 18.47
C PRO A 105 14.24 1.47 19.42
N ASP A 106 15.10 0.59 18.89
CA ASP A 106 15.99 -0.26 19.67
C ASP A 106 17.27 -0.64 18.90
N SER A 107 18.38 -0.76 19.64
CA SER A 107 19.68 -1.19 19.11
C SER A 107 19.65 -2.60 18.49
N ALA A 108 18.75 -3.49 18.95
CA ALA A 108 18.61 -4.83 18.37
C ALA A 108 17.98 -4.77 16.96
N SER A 109 17.04 -3.85 16.69
CA SER A 109 16.57 -3.54 15.33
C SER A 109 17.68 -2.99 14.45
N ALA A 110 18.54 -2.11 14.97
CA ALA A 110 19.70 -1.59 14.24
C ALA A 110 20.70 -2.70 13.88
N ALA A 111 21.02 -3.61 14.81
CA ALA A 111 21.86 -4.78 14.56
C ALA A 111 21.24 -5.75 13.54
N ARG A 112 19.92 -5.96 13.58
CA ARG A 112 19.20 -6.76 12.58
C ARG A 112 19.25 -6.13 11.19
N LEU A 113 19.12 -4.81 11.09
CA LEU A 113 19.28 -4.11 9.82
C LEU A 113 20.72 -4.21 9.29
N LEU A 114 21.72 -3.92 10.14
CA LEU A 114 23.15 -3.99 9.78
C LEU A 114 23.54 -5.38 9.27
N SER A 115 23.13 -6.43 9.98
CA SER A 115 23.38 -7.82 9.58
C SER A 115 22.71 -8.17 8.25
N ARG A 116 21.51 -7.64 7.95
CA ARG A 116 20.87 -7.80 6.63
C ARG A 116 21.60 -7.04 5.52
N LEU A 117 22.09 -5.84 5.79
CA LEU A 117 22.86 -5.05 4.82
C LEU A 117 24.16 -5.75 4.43
N GLN A 118 24.89 -6.29 5.41
CA GLN A 118 26.15 -7.00 5.21
C GLN A 118 25.97 -8.44 4.68
N GLY A 119 25.14 -9.25 5.36
CA GLY A 119 24.97 -10.67 5.07
C GLY A 119 24.06 -10.98 3.88
N GLY A 120 23.20 -10.03 3.52
CA GLY A 120 22.14 -10.18 2.54
C GLY A 120 20.82 -10.59 3.18
N ILE A 121 19.94 -11.20 2.38
CA ILE A 121 18.55 -11.46 2.76
C ILE A 121 18.48 -12.75 3.58
N SER A 122 18.77 -12.63 4.88
CA SER A 122 18.61 -13.70 5.86
C SER A 122 17.53 -13.30 6.87
N GLY A 123 16.68 -14.24 7.25
CA GLY A 123 15.62 -14.04 8.25
C GLY A 123 14.25 -14.57 7.84
N LYS A 124 13.36 -14.66 8.84
CA LYS A 124 11.94 -14.99 8.64
C LYS A 124 11.28 -13.87 7.82
N PRO A 125 10.44 -14.20 6.82
CA PRO A 125 9.76 -13.18 6.04
C PRO A 125 8.76 -12.43 6.92
N LEU A 126 8.65 -11.12 6.74
CA LEU A 126 7.71 -10.29 7.50
C LEU A 126 6.32 -10.36 6.86
N VAL A 127 5.32 -10.84 7.61
CA VAL A 127 3.93 -10.84 7.16
C VAL A 127 3.35 -9.44 7.34
N ILE A 128 2.86 -8.87 6.26
CA ILE A 128 2.27 -7.52 6.26
C ILE A 128 0.78 -7.65 6.51
N ASN A 129 0.27 -6.89 7.48
CA ASN A 129 -1.15 -6.76 7.72
C ASN A 129 -1.58 -5.35 7.33
N ARG A 130 -2.43 -5.24 6.30
CA ARG A 130 -2.93 -3.98 5.76
C ARG A 130 -3.61 -3.09 6.81
N LEU A 131 -4.38 -3.67 7.73
CA LEU A 131 -5.13 -2.91 8.74
C LEU A 131 -4.20 -2.25 9.76
N ASN A 132 -3.13 -2.97 10.12
CA ASN A 132 -2.14 -2.51 11.09
C ASN A 132 -0.88 -1.97 10.41
N PHE A 133 -0.95 -1.65 9.11
CA PHE A 133 0.24 -1.32 8.33
C PHE A 133 0.97 -0.09 8.88
N ALA A 134 0.23 0.95 9.29
CA ALA A 134 0.82 2.16 9.88
C ALA A 134 1.58 1.85 11.19
N THR A 135 0.98 1.04 12.06
CA THR A 135 1.62 0.60 13.31
C THR A 135 2.84 -0.30 13.03
N GLN A 136 2.70 -1.27 12.11
CA GLN A 136 3.79 -2.14 11.70
C GLN A 136 4.94 -1.36 11.06
N GLN A 137 4.64 -0.28 10.33
CA GLN A 137 5.64 0.58 9.72
C GLN A 137 6.52 1.29 10.75
N ASN A 138 5.96 1.67 11.90
CA ASN A 138 6.71 2.30 12.99
C ASN A 138 7.50 1.28 13.82
N GLU A 139 6.94 0.09 14.04
CA GLU A 139 7.56 -0.95 14.87
C GLU A 139 8.62 -1.78 14.16
N LYS A 140 8.48 -2.02 12.84
CA LYS A 140 9.32 -2.96 12.09
C LYS A 140 10.33 -2.21 11.25
N GLU A 141 11.61 -2.48 11.50
CA GLU A 141 12.75 -1.84 10.83
C GLU A 141 12.68 -1.97 9.30
N LEU A 142 12.18 -3.12 8.81
CA LEU A 142 12.07 -3.43 7.39
C LEU A 142 11.03 -2.57 6.67
N LEU A 143 9.94 -2.18 7.35
CA LEU A 143 8.88 -1.35 6.75
C LEU A 143 9.20 0.14 6.90
N ARG A 144 9.93 0.52 7.96
CA ARG A 144 10.36 1.89 8.21
C ARG A 144 11.40 2.38 7.20
N ILE A 145 12.48 1.62 7.04
CA ILE A 145 13.67 1.98 6.25
C ILE A 145 13.67 1.31 4.87
N GLY A 146 13.04 0.13 4.77
CA GLY A 146 13.03 -0.68 3.55
C GLY A 146 13.96 -1.89 3.63
N GLY A 147 14.09 -2.59 2.50
CA GLY A 147 14.90 -3.81 2.39
C GLY A 147 16.41 -3.60 2.58
N PRO A 148 17.22 -4.67 2.56
CA PRO A 148 16.91 -5.96 1.97
C PRO A 148 16.17 -6.91 2.92
N GLY A 149 15.12 -7.58 2.45
CA GLY A 149 14.31 -8.49 3.25
C GLY A 149 13.31 -9.29 2.42
N TYR A 150 12.66 -10.27 3.05
CA TYR A 150 11.47 -10.90 2.49
C TYR A 150 10.23 -10.36 3.21
N VAL A 151 9.19 -10.09 2.44
CA VAL A 151 7.86 -9.75 2.95
C VAL A 151 6.85 -10.77 2.41
N VAL A 152 5.76 -10.97 3.12
CA VAL A 152 4.62 -11.76 2.65
C VAL A 152 3.39 -10.84 2.64
N LEU A 153 2.80 -10.71 1.47
CA LEU A 153 1.54 -9.99 1.26
C LEU A 153 0.38 -10.99 1.23
N GLY A 154 -0.79 -10.57 1.73
CA GLY A 154 -2.01 -11.35 1.63
C GLY A 154 -2.45 -11.53 0.18
N GLU A 155 -3.30 -12.51 -0.08
CA GLU A 155 -3.76 -12.86 -1.45
C GLU A 155 -4.54 -11.74 -2.14
N SER A 156 -5.26 -10.94 -1.35
CA SER A 156 -6.04 -9.77 -1.83
C SER A 156 -5.26 -8.46 -1.72
N ASP A 157 -4.02 -8.50 -1.25
CA ASP A 157 -3.23 -7.30 -1.02
C ASP A 157 -2.21 -7.10 -2.14
N VAL A 158 -2.05 -5.83 -2.53
CA VAL A 158 -0.99 -5.38 -3.42
C VAL A 158 -0.21 -4.27 -2.72
N ALA A 159 1.10 -4.24 -2.87
CA ALA A 159 1.91 -3.21 -2.24
C ALA A 159 2.68 -2.40 -3.28
N VAL A 160 2.79 -1.09 -3.04
CA VAL A 160 3.62 -0.20 -3.85
C VAL A 160 4.92 0.07 -3.13
N THR A 161 6.01 -0.01 -3.88
CA THR A 161 7.35 0.24 -3.35
C THR A 161 7.97 1.50 -3.93
N GLU A 162 8.78 2.13 -3.09
CA GLU A 162 9.64 3.24 -3.44
C GLU A 162 11.10 2.89 -3.18
N LEU A 163 11.97 3.47 -3.98
CA LEU A 163 13.40 3.49 -3.78
C LEU A 163 13.87 4.94 -3.90
N ASN A 164 14.47 5.48 -2.83
CA ASN A 164 14.93 6.88 -2.76
C ASN A 164 13.83 7.90 -3.09
N GLY A 165 12.60 7.67 -2.61
CA GLY A 165 11.44 8.55 -2.83
C GLY A 165 10.88 8.53 -4.24
N ARG A 166 11.28 7.57 -5.08
CA ARG A 166 10.72 7.35 -6.42
C ARG A 166 10.02 6.01 -6.47
N PHE A 167 8.91 5.95 -7.20
CA PHE A 167 8.24 4.68 -7.49
C PHE A 167 9.23 3.69 -8.13
N GLU A 168 9.32 2.49 -7.56
CA GLU A 168 10.18 1.42 -8.06
C GLU A 168 9.34 0.37 -8.80
N ARG A 169 8.40 -0.25 -8.09
CA ARG A 169 7.51 -1.27 -8.65
C ARG A 169 6.31 -1.57 -7.75
N VAL A 170 5.36 -2.31 -8.34
CA VAL A 170 4.26 -2.95 -7.62
C VAL A 170 4.65 -4.37 -7.22
N LEU A 171 4.33 -4.76 -6.00
CA LEU A 171 4.53 -6.10 -5.46
C LEU A 171 3.21 -6.85 -5.44
N SER A 172 3.17 -8.01 -6.11
CA SER A 172 2.03 -8.92 -6.06
C SER A 172 1.93 -9.64 -4.73
N SER A 173 0.78 -10.27 -4.48
CA SER A 173 0.53 -11.13 -3.32
C SER A 173 1.60 -12.23 -3.15
N GLY A 174 1.70 -12.77 -1.94
CA GLY A 174 2.64 -13.84 -1.59
C GLY A 174 4.03 -13.34 -1.15
N ARG A 175 5.03 -14.22 -1.24
CA ARG A 175 6.40 -13.95 -0.74
C ARG A 175 7.20 -13.12 -1.73
N GLN A 176 7.46 -11.87 -1.36
CA GLN A 176 8.21 -10.91 -2.16
C GLN A 176 9.56 -10.57 -1.53
N LYS A 177 10.52 -10.23 -2.39
CA LYS A 177 11.88 -9.87 -1.99
C LYS A 177 12.11 -8.38 -2.23
N LEU A 178 12.43 -7.66 -1.16
CA LEU A 178 12.80 -6.26 -1.21
C LEU A 178 14.30 -6.10 -1.51
N ARG A 179 14.62 -5.17 -2.42
CA ARG A 179 15.97 -4.69 -2.72
C ARG A 179 16.47 -3.84 -1.55
N ARG A 180 17.75 -3.44 -1.60
CA ARG A 180 18.33 -2.57 -0.58
C ARG A 180 17.62 -1.21 -0.63
N PHE A 181 17.13 -0.77 0.52
CA PHE A 181 16.39 0.48 0.71
C PHE A 181 15.08 0.60 -0.10
N GLU A 182 14.59 -0.52 -0.66
CA GLU A 182 13.26 -0.56 -1.26
C GLU A 182 12.23 -0.61 -0.13
N LYS A 183 11.45 0.46 0.00
CA LYS A 183 10.47 0.66 1.06
C LYS A 183 9.07 0.42 0.53
N ILE A 184 8.21 -0.20 1.33
CA ILE A 184 6.78 -0.32 1.03
C ILE A 184 6.09 0.95 1.53
N VAL A 185 5.40 1.63 0.62
CA VAL A 185 4.76 2.93 0.86
C VAL A 185 3.35 2.73 1.34
N THR A 186 2.59 1.93 0.60
CA THR A 186 1.19 1.66 0.88
C THR A 186 0.83 0.26 0.42
N VAL A 187 -0.18 -0.30 1.07
CA VAL A 187 -0.79 -1.59 0.76
C VAL A 187 -2.25 -1.34 0.43
N LEU A 188 -2.66 -1.76 -0.75
CA LEU A 188 -4.01 -1.58 -1.27
C LEU A 188 -4.75 -2.92 -1.29
N ASP A 189 -6.08 -2.86 -1.16
CA ASP A 189 -6.98 -4.00 -1.29
C ASP A 189 -7.43 -4.14 -2.76
N LEU A 190 -7.27 -5.33 -3.31
CA LEU A 190 -7.72 -5.67 -4.66
C LEU A 190 -9.20 -6.09 -4.71
N ARG A 191 -9.82 -6.34 -3.55
CA ARG A 191 -11.22 -6.71 -3.45
C ARG A 191 -12.13 -5.55 -3.85
N GLU A 192 -13.35 -5.93 -4.21
CA GLU A 192 -14.45 -4.99 -4.31
C GLU A 192 -14.80 -4.47 -2.92
N GLN A 193 -14.95 -3.15 -2.84
CA GLN A 193 -15.24 -2.44 -1.61
C GLN A 193 -16.53 -1.67 -1.76
N GLU A 194 -17.37 -1.79 -0.75
CA GLU A 194 -18.58 -1.01 -0.61
C GLU A 194 -18.30 0.20 0.31
N ARG A 195 -18.82 1.37 -0.09
CA ARG A 195 -18.86 2.56 0.77
C ARG A 195 -20.25 3.16 0.69
N GLN A 196 -20.73 3.64 1.84
CA GLN A 196 -22.01 4.30 1.96
C GLN A 196 -21.82 5.67 2.61
N ARG A 197 -22.63 6.64 2.18
CA ARG A 197 -22.74 7.95 2.80
C ARG A 197 -24.19 8.34 2.92
N ASP A 198 -24.63 8.54 4.16
CA ASP A 198 -26.00 8.87 4.47
C ASP A 198 -26.23 10.39 4.47
N ALA A 199 -27.48 10.78 4.22
CA ALA A 199 -27.97 12.15 4.31
C ALA A 199 -27.09 13.18 3.56
N VAL A 200 -26.65 12.85 2.35
CA VAL A 200 -25.94 13.77 1.46
C VAL A 200 -26.87 14.93 1.13
N THR A 201 -26.52 16.12 1.60
CA THR A 201 -27.25 17.35 1.25
C THR A 201 -26.89 17.78 -0.16
N LEU A 202 -27.93 17.97 -0.96
CA LEU A 202 -27.94 18.42 -2.33
C LEU A 202 -28.80 19.68 -2.42
N VAL A 203 -28.52 20.54 -3.39
CA VAL A 203 -29.30 21.77 -3.60
C VAL A 203 -29.70 21.79 -5.06
N THR A 204 -31.00 21.98 -5.34
CA THR A 204 -31.52 22.06 -6.71
C THR A 204 -31.22 23.43 -7.32
N LYS A 205 -31.52 23.59 -8.61
CA LYS A 205 -31.39 24.87 -9.33
C LYS A 205 -32.16 26.03 -8.66
N GLU A 206 -33.23 25.71 -7.94
CA GLU A 206 -34.10 26.67 -7.26
C GLU A 206 -33.67 26.96 -5.82
N GLY A 207 -32.57 26.35 -5.36
CA GLY A 207 -32.08 26.52 -3.99
C GLY A 207 -32.76 25.61 -2.97
N LEU A 208 -33.53 24.61 -3.40
CA LEU A 208 -34.22 23.68 -2.49
C LEU A 208 -33.27 22.56 -2.05
N ALA A 209 -33.24 22.30 -0.74
CA ALA A 209 -32.29 21.36 -0.14
C ALA A 209 -32.86 19.94 -0.09
N LEU A 210 -32.25 19.02 -0.82
CA LEU A 210 -32.61 17.60 -0.81
C LEU A 210 -31.60 16.78 -0.01
N LYS A 211 -32.04 15.66 0.56
CA LYS A 211 -31.17 14.68 1.20
C LYS A 211 -31.29 13.34 0.49
N THR A 212 -30.19 12.61 0.39
CA THR A 212 -30.21 11.24 -0.16
C THR A 212 -29.08 10.42 0.42
N ASN A 213 -29.23 9.10 0.41
CA ASN A 213 -28.18 8.17 0.77
C ASN A 213 -27.51 7.66 -0.52
N LEU A 214 -26.20 7.52 -0.47
CA LEU A 214 -25.39 7.08 -1.60
C LEU A 214 -24.65 5.81 -1.20
N ARG A 215 -24.75 4.77 -2.02
CA ARG A 215 -23.98 3.53 -1.90
C ARG A 215 -23.17 3.33 -3.16
N ILE A 216 -21.89 3.03 -3.02
CA ILE A 216 -20.99 2.77 -4.14
C ILE A 216 -20.24 1.46 -3.94
N ASN A 217 -19.97 0.79 -5.04
CA ASN A 217 -19.12 -0.38 -5.13
C ASN A 217 -17.99 -0.09 -6.11
N PHE A 218 -16.75 -0.32 -5.70
CA PHE A 218 -15.58 -0.07 -6.54
C PHE A 218 -14.45 -1.05 -6.22
N HIS A 219 -13.52 -1.19 -7.16
CA HIS A 219 -12.26 -1.92 -6.95
C HIS A 219 -11.14 -1.25 -7.75
N LEU A 220 -9.89 -1.66 -7.52
CA LEU A 220 -8.77 -1.22 -8.36
C LEU A 220 -8.93 -1.74 -9.79
N GLN A 221 -8.58 -0.92 -10.77
CA GLN A 221 -8.72 -1.31 -12.17
C GLN A 221 -7.87 -2.56 -12.47
N ARG A 222 -8.51 -3.54 -13.11
CA ARG A 222 -7.93 -4.86 -13.39
C ARG A 222 -7.44 -4.91 -14.83
N ARG A 223 -6.39 -5.69 -15.08
CA ARG A 223 -6.05 -6.04 -16.47
C ARG A 223 -7.15 -6.93 -17.05
N PRO A 224 -7.47 -6.78 -18.34
CA PRO A 224 -8.46 -7.61 -19.03
C PRO A 224 -8.04 -9.09 -19.17
N ASN A 225 -6.86 -9.47 -18.69
CA ASN A 225 -6.39 -10.84 -18.76
C ASN A 225 -7.17 -11.72 -17.77
N PRO A 226 -7.53 -12.97 -18.15
CA PRO A 226 -8.30 -13.86 -17.29
C PRO A 226 -7.53 -14.15 -15.99
N ALA A 227 -8.28 -14.27 -14.90
CA ALA A 227 -7.73 -14.67 -13.61
C ALA A 227 -6.98 -16.00 -13.76
N GLN A 228 -5.74 -16.03 -13.29
CA GLN A 228 -4.95 -17.26 -13.28
C GLN A 228 -5.28 -18.06 -12.01
N PRO A 229 -5.17 -19.40 -12.01
CA PRO A 229 -5.49 -20.22 -10.84
C PRO A 229 -4.75 -19.80 -9.56
N ASN A 230 -3.53 -19.28 -9.70
CA ASN A 230 -2.70 -18.81 -8.58
C ASN A 230 -2.79 -17.30 -8.31
N ASN A 231 -3.58 -16.57 -9.10
CA ASN A 231 -3.82 -15.14 -8.89
C ASN A 231 -5.28 -14.79 -9.19
N ILE A 232 -6.12 -14.95 -8.16
CA ILE A 232 -7.56 -14.69 -8.22
C ILE A 232 -7.84 -13.20 -8.49
N TYR A 233 -6.97 -12.31 -7.97
CA TYR A 233 -7.13 -10.86 -8.10
C TYR A 233 -6.13 -10.29 -9.10
N THR A 234 -6.55 -10.17 -10.36
CA THR A 234 -5.75 -9.47 -11.37
C THR A 234 -5.77 -7.97 -11.10
N PHE A 235 -4.63 -7.31 -11.33
CA PHE A 235 -4.50 -5.86 -11.19
C PHE A 235 -3.62 -5.33 -12.31
N ASP A 236 -3.77 -4.03 -12.57
CA ASP A 236 -2.87 -3.31 -13.45
C ASP A 236 -1.87 -2.46 -12.63
N ASP A 237 -0.59 -2.59 -12.96
CA ASP A 237 0.50 -1.93 -12.22
C ASP A 237 0.39 -0.40 -12.26
N GLU A 238 -0.05 0.16 -13.39
CA GLU A 238 -0.22 1.61 -13.52
C GLU A 238 -1.40 2.09 -12.69
N SER A 239 -2.50 1.35 -12.70
CA SER A 239 -3.68 1.64 -11.88
C SER A 239 -3.39 1.59 -10.39
N VAL A 240 -2.64 0.57 -9.94
CA VAL A 240 -2.16 0.46 -8.55
C VAL A 240 -1.24 1.61 -8.18
N ARG A 241 -0.33 2.01 -9.07
CA ARG A 241 0.54 3.17 -8.88
C ARG A 241 -0.28 4.46 -8.74
N LYS A 242 -1.21 4.72 -9.66
CA LYS A 242 -2.09 5.90 -9.62
C LYS A 242 -2.86 5.97 -8.31
N ALA A 243 -3.52 4.87 -7.91
CA ALA A 243 -4.29 4.81 -6.69
C ALA A 243 -3.43 5.01 -5.42
N ALA A 244 -2.22 4.43 -5.37
CA ALA A 244 -1.30 4.60 -4.26
C ALA A 244 -0.89 6.07 -4.03
N PHE A 245 -0.68 6.81 -5.12
CA PHE A 245 -0.26 8.21 -5.09
C PHE A 245 -1.42 9.21 -5.19
N ALA A 246 -2.66 8.74 -5.33
CA ALA A 246 -3.83 9.60 -5.45
C ALA A 246 -4.18 10.33 -4.13
N THR A 247 -3.48 10.08 -3.02
CA THR A 247 -3.77 10.65 -1.70
C THR A 247 -3.93 12.18 -1.75
N ARG A 248 -5.09 12.69 -1.30
CA ARG A 248 -5.39 14.12 -1.25
C ARG A 248 -5.29 14.64 0.19
N VAL A 249 -4.75 15.83 0.38
CA VAL A 249 -4.77 16.51 1.69
C VAL A 249 -6.13 17.19 1.83
N VAL A 250 -6.87 16.87 2.88
CA VAL A 250 -8.13 17.50 3.27
C VAL A 250 -7.95 18.20 4.62
N PRO A 251 -8.80 19.17 5.01
CA PRO A 251 -8.64 19.90 6.28
C PRO A 251 -8.54 18.99 7.52
N ASN A 252 -9.19 17.83 7.48
CA ASN A 252 -9.21 16.85 8.58
C ASN A 252 -8.17 15.72 8.44
N GLY A 253 -7.18 15.87 7.55
CA GLY A 253 -6.07 14.92 7.40
C GLY A 253 -5.84 14.44 5.97
N LEU A 254 -5.37 13.20 5.81
CA LEU A 254 -5.08 12.59 4.50
C LEU A 254 -6.26 11.73 4.04
N LEU A 255 -6.80 12.04 2.86
CA LEU A 255 -7.84 11.26 2.21
C LEU A 255 -7.20 10.13 1.40
N ARG A 256 -7.24 8.93 1.97
CA ARG A 256 -6.75 7.69 1.35
C ARG A 256 -7.55 7.35 0.09
N TRP A 257 -6.93 6.56 -0.78
CA TRP A 257 -7.50 6.13 -2.06
C TRP A 257 -8.90 5.49 -1.93
N ASP A 258 -9.16 4.74 -0.85
CA ASP A 258 -10.41 3.99 -0.65
C ASP A 258 -11.57 4.88 -0.18
N ALA A 259 -11.28 6.11 0.25
CA ALA A 259 -12.30 7.09 0.59
C ALA A 259 -12.61 8.04 -0.58
N GLN A 260 -11.77 8.13 -1.60
CA GLN A 260 -11.95 9.08 -2.71
C GLN A 260 -13.18 8.82 -3.58
N PRO A 261 -13.53 7.57 -3.94
CA PRO A 261 -14.64 7.30 -4.85
C PRO A 261 -15.97 7.91 -4.41
N ILE A 262 -16.29 7.86 -3.11
CA ILE A 262 -17.55 8.43 -2.60
C ILE A 262 -17.56 9.96 -2.72
N HIS A 263 -16.41 10.64 -2.59
CA HIS A 263 -16.33 12.09 -2.75
C HIS A 263 -16.49 12.52 -4.22
N VAL A 264 -15.89 11.79 -5.15
CA VAL A 264 -16.04 12.03 -6.60
C VAL A 264 -17.51 11.87 -6.99
N VAL A 265 -18.14 10.75 -6.62
CA VAL A 265 -19.56 10.49 -6.92
C VAL A 265 -20.48 11.56 -6.31
N VAL A 266 -20.27 11.95 -5.04
CA VAL A 266 -21.04 13.05 -4.41
C VAL A 266 -20.87 14.37 -5.16
N THR A 267 -19.67 14.65 -5.66
CA THR A 267 -19.38 15.89 -6.40
C THR A 267 -20.15 15.94 -7.72
N HIS A 268 -20.14 14.84 -8.49
CA HIS A 268 -20.94 14.74 -9.71
C HIS A 268 -22.45 14.79 -9.43
N LEU A 269 -22.92 14.08 -8.41
CA LEU A 269 -24.33 14.11 -8.02
C LEU A 269 -24.79 15.53 -7.68
N ARG A 270 -24.01 16.26 -6.88
CA ARG A 270 -24.29 17.68 -6.55
C ARG A 270 -24.36 18.54 -7.79
N ARG A 271 -23.40 18.39 -8.71
CA ARG A 271 -23.36 19.14 -9.97
C ARG A 271 -24.59 18.87 -10.84
N ILE A 272 -25.01 17.61 -10.95
CA ILE A 272 -26.19 17.23 -11.74
C ILE A 272 -27.46 17.81 -11.12
N ILE A 273 -27.66 17.62 -9.82
CA ILE A 273 -28.87 18.07 -9.11
C ILE A 273 -28.97 19.60 -9.06
N ALA A 274 -27.85 20.31 -8.92
CA ALA A 274 -27.81 21.77 -8.97
C ALA A 274 -28.29 22.37 -10.31
N ASN A 275 -28.27 21.57 -11.38
CA ASN A 275 -28.76 21.99 -12.70
C ASN A 275 -30.21 21.59 -12.97
N LYS A 276 -30.85 20.86 -12.07
CA LYS A 276 -32.23 20.36 -12.21
C LYS A 276 -33.19 21.15 -11.33
N ARG A 277 -34.40 21.41 -11.84
CA ARG A 277 -35.51 21.96 -11.05
C ARG A 277 -36.14 20.87 -10.18
N LEU A 278 -36.87 21.23 -9.13
CA LEU A 278 -37.51 20.20 -8.30
C LEU A 278 -38.57 19.41 -9.08
N ASP A 279 -39.34 20.10 -9.92
CA ASP A 279 -40.36 19.47 -10.77
C ASP A 279 -39.75 18.43 -11.71
N GLU A 280 -38.57 18.70 -12.27
CA GLU A 280 -37.82 17.75 -13.12
C GLU A 280 -37.35 16.50 -12.38
N LEU A 281 -37.25 16.56 -11.05
CA LEU A 281 -36.82 15.44 -10.21
C LEU A 281 -37.99 14.59 -9.74
N ILE A 282 -39.18 15.19 -9.59
CA ILE A 282 -40.38 14.53 -9.07
C ILE A 282 -41.26 13.99 -10.20
N ASP A 283 -41.44 14.76 -11.27
CA ASP A 283 -42.36 14.43 -12.35
C ASP A 283 -41.69 13.52 -13.40
N PRO A 284 -42.14 12.25 -13.54
CA PRO A 284 -41.59 11.33 -14.53
C PRO A 284 -41.87 11.76 -15.98
N ASN A 285 -42.83 12.65 -16.22
CA ASN A 285 -43.26 13.05 -17.57
C ASN A 285 -42.72 14.41 -18.01
N TYR A 286 -42.00 15.15 -17.15
CA TYR A 286 -41.62 16.55 -17.43
C TYR A 286 -40.82 16.75 -18.73
N VAL A 287 -40.00 15.77 -19.13
CA VAL A 287 -39.14 15.86 -20.34
C VAL A 287 -39.45 14.77 -21.38
N TYR A 288 -40.44 13.90 -21.14
CA TYR A 288 -40.85 12.83 -22.07
C TYR A 288 -39.68 12.05 -22.72
N GLU A 289 -38.97 11.19 -21.97
CA GLU A 289 -38.13 10.12 -22.59
C GLU A 289 -37.57 9.11 -21.58
N ALA A 290 -37.35 9.50 -20.31
CA ALA A 290 -36.90 8.59 -19.25
C ALA A 290 -37.29 9.07 -17.84
N ALA A 291 -37.43 8.13 -16.90
CA ALA A 291 -37.60 8.47 -15.50
C ALA A 291 -36.34 9.22 -14.96
N PRO A 292 -36.50 10.29 -14.17
CA PRO A 292 -35.41 11.19 -13.80
C PRO A 292 -34.33 10.50 -12.96
N HIS A 293 -34.72 9.59 -12.06
CA HIS A 293 -33.79 8.87 -11.19
C HIS A 293 -32.79 7.98 -11.94
N PRO A 294 -33.22 7.06 -12.85
CA PRO A 294 -32.31 6.29 -13.69
C PRO A 294 -31.34 7.15 -14.51
N GLU A 295 -31.83 8.26 -15.07
CA GLU A 295 -30.98 9.11 -15.91
C GLU A 295 -29.92 9.85 -15.10
N ILE A 296 -30.29 10.43 -13.94
CA ILE A 296 -29.33 11.05 -13.01
C ILE A 296 -28.28 10.02 -12.59
N GLN A 297 -28.70 8.80 -12.24
CA GLN A 297 -27.78 7.75 -11.84
C GLN A 297 -26.83 7.35 -12.97
N ARG A 298 -27.35 7.21 -14.21
CA ARG A 298 -26.56 6.88 -15.40
C ARG A 298 -25.50 7.94 -15.69
N VAL A 299 -25.88 9.21 -15.74
CA VAL A 299 -24.97 10.33 -16.02
C VAL A 299 -23.93 10.47 -14.89
N MET A 300 -24.36 10.42 -13.63
CA MET A 300 -23.47 10.45 -12.47
C MET A 300 -22.45 9.31 -12.50
N GLN A 301 -22.90 8.09 -12.79
CA GLN A 301 -22.04 6.91 -12.81
C GLN A 301 -21.06 6.96 -13.99
N GLN A 302 -21.47 7.48 -15.15
CA GLN A 302 -20.59 7.65 -16.31
C GLN A 302 -19.50 8.69 -16.01
N ASP A 303 -19.88 9.90 -15.61
CA ASP A 303 -18.93 10.97 -15.28
C ASP A 303 -17.95 10.55 -14.18
N ALA A 304 -18.45 9.93 -13.11
CA ALA A 304 -17.61 9.47 -12.01
C ALA A 304 -16.70 8.31 -12.40
N ARG A 305 -17.13 7.42 -13.31
CA ARG A 305 -16.30 6.32 -13.80
C ARG A 305 -15.11 6.85 -14.59
N ASP A 306 -15.32 7.87 -15.43
CA ASP A 306 -14.26 8.49 -16.22
C ASP A 306 -13.23 9.17 -15.30
N GLU A 307 -13.67 9.97 -14.33
CA GLU A 307 -12.74 10.61 -13.35
C GLU A 307 -12.02 9.58 -12.47
N LEU A 308 -12.68 8.51 -12.04
CA LEU A 308 -12.06 7.48 -11.19
C LEU A 308 -11.07 6.59 -11.97
N ALA A 309 -11.31 6.37 -13.26
CA ALA A 309 -10.39 5.64 -14.12
C ALA A 309 -9.02 6.34 -14.21
N ASP A 310 -9.01 7.68 -14.22
CA ASP A 310 -7.76 8.46 -14.17
C ASP A 310 -6.97 8.25 -12.87
N MET A 311 -7.63 7.84 -11.79
CA MET A 311 -7.03 7.48 -10.50
C MET A 311 -6.67 5.99 -10.40
N GLY A 312 -6.93 5.19 -11.43
CA GLY A 312 -6.73 3.74 -11.41
C GLY A 312 -7.80 2.96 -10.64
N ILE A 313 -8.97 3.57 -10.42
CA ILE A 313 -10.09 2.98 -9.70
C ILE A 313 -11.21 2.68 -10.69
N TYR A 314 -11.77 1.48 -10.61
CA TYR A 314 -12.93 1.08 -11.40
C TYR A 314 -14.20 1.14 -10.55
N LEU A 315 -15.14 2.00 -10.97
CA LEU A 315 -16.46 2.11 -10.36
C LEU A 315 -17.40 1.02 -10.94
N VAL A 316 -17.75 0.05 -10.08
CA VAL A 316 -18.67 -1.05 -10.43
C VAL A 316 -20.08 -0.49 -10.53
N SER A 317 -20.57 0.08 -9.42
CA SER A 317 -21.89 0.70 -9.37
C SER A 317 -21.94 1.86 -8.38
N ALA A 318 -22.86 2.77 -8.64
CA ALA A 318 -23.23 3.85 -7.72
C ALA A 318 -24.75 3.94 -7.69
N HIS A 319 -25.32 3.84 -6.50
CA HIS A 319 -26.77 3.82 -6.27
C HIS A 319 -27.13 4.99 -5.34
N ILE A 320 -28.12 5.77 -5.77
CA ILE A 320 -28.77 6.79 -4.95
C ILE A 320 -30.08 6.21 -4.41
N THR A 321 -30.41 6.49 -3.16
CA THR A 321 -31.73 6.19 -2.62
C THR A 321 -32.74 7.27 -3.03
N ALA A 322 -33.97 7.20 -2.51
CA ALA A 322 -34.95 8.25 -2.69
C ALA A 322 -34.37 9.62 -2.31
N LEU A 323 -34.81 10.66 -3.04
CA LEU A 323 -34.53 12.05 -2.70
C LEU A 323 -35.55 12.48 -1.65
N GLU A 324 -35.07 12.68 -0.43
CA GLU A 324 -35.88 13.13 0.69
C GLU A 324 -35.87 14.66 0.75
N MET A 325 -37.07 15.24 0.85
CA MET A 325 -37.26 16.67 1.14
C MET A 325 -37.42 16.87 2.64
N SER A 326 -37.14 18.08 3.14
CA SER A 326 -37.56 18.43 4.50
C SER A 326 -39.10 18.39 4.61
N ALA A 327 -39.61 18.09 5.81
CA ALA A 327 -41.04 18.04 6.08
C ALA A 327 -41.73 19.36 5.69
N ASP A 328 -41.11 20.49 6.05
CA ASP A 328 -41.62 21.84 5.73
C ASP A 328 -41.78 22.05 4.22
N MET A 329 -40.80 21.64 3.41
CA MET A 329 -40.91 21.76 1.94
C MET A 329 -41.98 20.84 1.37
N HIS A 330 -42.15 19.65 1.94
CA HIS A 330 -43.20 18.73 1.52
C HIS A 330 -44.60 19.32 1.74
N GLU A 331 -44.83 19.96 2.90
CA GLU A 331 -46.08 20.66 3.19
C GLU A 331 -46.32 21.86 2.27
N MET A 332 -45.28 22.64 2.00
CA MET A 332 -45.34 23.76 1.04
C MET A 332 -45.69 23.26 -0.36
N LEU A 333 -45.08 22.16 -0.81
CA LEU A 333 -45.35 21.56 -2.12
C LEU A 333 -46.80 21.07 -2.21
N ILE A 334 -47.29 20.37 -1.19
CA ILE A 334 -48.69 19.91 -1.12
C ILE A 334 -49.65 21.11 -1.20
N THR A 335 -49.34 22.19 -0.48
CA THR A 335 -50.16 23.40 -0.48
C THR A 335 -50.17 24.06 -1.85
N TYR A 336 -49.01 24.19 -2.49
CA TYR A 336 -48.87 24.70 -3.84
C TYR A 336 -49.70 23.90 -4.85
N TRP A 337 -49.56 22.56 -4.86
CA TRP A 337 -50.32 21.69 -5.76
C TRP A 337 -51.83 21.73 -5.54
N LYS A 338 -52.30 21.83 -4.28
CA LYS A 338 -53.72 22.02 -3.97
C LYS A 338 -54.26 23.31 -4.59
N THR A 339 -53.57 24.43 -4.37
CA THR A 339 -54.00 25.73 -4.93
C THR A 339 -53.95 25.75 -6.45
N PHE A 340 -52.96 25.10 -7.07
CA PHE A 340 -52.87 25.00 -8.53
C PHE A 340 -54.01 24.16 -9.11
N GLY A 341 -54.33 23.03 -8.49
CA GLY A 341 -55.43 22.16 -8.90
C GLY A 341 -56.81 22.83 -8.77
N GLU A 342 -57.04 23.59 -7.68
CA GLU A 342 -58.26 24.37 -7.49
C GLU A 342 -58.42 25.44 -8.57
N LYS A 343 -57.33 26.13 -8.93
CA LYS A 343 -57.32 27.13 -10.00
C LYS A 343 -57.60 26.51 -11.38
N ALA A 344 -57.04 25.32 -11.65
CA ALA A 344 -57.28 24.60 -12.90
C ALA A 344 -58.75 24.16 -13.03
N LYS A 345 -59.35 23.62 -11.96
CA LYS A 345 -60.79 23.29 -11.94
C LYS A 345 -61.67 24.51 -12.15
N ALA A 346 -61.36 25.62 -11.49
CA ALA A 346 -62.11 26.87 -11.66
C ALA A 346 -62.03 27.45 -13.09
N LEU A 347 -60.96 27.14 -13.84
CA LEU A 347 -60.84 27.51 -15.25
C LEU A 347 -61.64 26.59 -16.17
N ASP A 348 -61.76 25.31 -15.83
CA ASP A 348 -62.53 24.32 -16.58
C ASP A 348 -64.05 24.47 -16.35
N GLU A 349 -64.45 24.89 -15.14
CA GLU A 349 -65.85 25.15 -14.77
C GLU A 349 -66.36 26.53 -15.22
N ARG A 350 -65.52 27.37 -15.84
CA ARG A 350 -66.03 28.60 -16.48
C ARG A 350 -66.96 28.17 -17.63
N PRO A 351 -68.24 28.58 -17.62
CA PRO A 351 -69.15 28.26 -18.72
C PRO A 351 -68.49 28.76 -20.02
N GLN A 352 -68.44 27.89 -21.03
CA GLN A 352 -68.09 28.30 -22.38
C GLN A 352 -69.14 29.33 -22.79
N ASP A 353 -68.81 30.62 -22.68
CA ASP A 353 -69.69 31.69 -23.17
C ASP A 353 -69.95 31.41 -24.66
N PRO A 354 -71.21 31.16 -25.08
CA PRO A 354 -71.52 30.83 -26.47
C PRO A 354 -71.48 32.05 -27.41
N GLU A 355 -70.81 33.13 -27.05
CA GLU A 355 -71.00 34.44 -27.69
C GLU A 355 -69.68 35.20 -27.83
N PHE A 356 -68.81 34.69 -28.70
CA PHE A 356 -67.82 35.54 -29.38
C PHE A 356 -68.18 35.54 -30.85
N ASP A 357 -69.24 36.27 -31.18
CA ASP A 357 -69.50 36.70 -32.56
C ASP A 357 -68.25 37.46 -33.04
N ALA A 358 -67.52 36.84 -33.96
CA ALA A 358 -66.43 37.50 -34.64
C ALA A 358 -66.98 38.77 -35.29
N PRO A 359 -66.37 39.94 -35.09
CA PRO A 359 -66.82 41.15 -35.79
C PRO A 359 -66.70 40.89 -37.28
N GLU A 360 -67.84 40.98 -37.95
CA GLU A 360 -67.98 40.92 -39.40
C GLU A 360 -67.04 41.98 -39.99
N ILE A 361 -65.92 41.53 -40.57
CA ILE A 361 -64.98 42.42 -41.26
C ILE A 361 -65.64 42.74 -42.61
N GLU A 362 -66.40 43.83 -42.66
CA GLU A 362 -66.88 44.42 -43.92
C GLU A 362 -65.69 44.74 -44.84
N ARG A 363 -65.75 44.22 -46.07
CA ARG A 363 -64.94 44.66 -47.21
C ARG A 363 -65.81 44.86 -48.44
#